data_AF-A0A3D3AAN0-F1
#
_entry.id   AF-A0A3D3AAN0-F1
#
_cell.length_a   1.000
_cell.length_b   1.000
_cell.length_c   1.000
_cell.angle_alpha   90.00
_cell.angle_beta   90.00
_cell.angle_gamma   90.00
#
_symmetry.space_group_name_H-M   'P 1'
#
loop_
_entity.id
_entity.type
_entity.pdbx_description
1 polymer ?
#
loop_
_entity_poly.entity_id
_entity_poly.type
_entity_poly.pdbx_seq_one_letter_code
_entity_poly.pdbx_strand_id
1 'polypeptide(L)' 'MTKADREFDIIVYGASGFTGRLVAEYMQQQYGRSVNWAMAGRSAEKLAQVRDEMGIDAATPLVTANADSADDMAGGGG' A
#
# COMPACT_ATOMS: atom_id res chain seq x y z
N MET A 1 16.42 -20.79 0.37
CA MET A 1 15.82 -19.59 0.97
C MET A 1 14.55 -19.28 0.20
N THR A 2 13.40 -19.68 0.73
CA THR A 2 12.09 -19.53 0.10
C THR A 2 11.73 -18.05 0.08
N LYS A 3 11.65 -17.48 -1.13
CA LYS A 3 11.20 -16.11 -1.38
C LYS A 3 9.89 -15.94 -0.64
N ALA A 4 9.90 -15.15 0.43
CA ALA A 4 8.72 -14.88 1.25
C ALA A 4 7.54 -14.62 0.33
N ASP A 5 6.43 -15.26 0.62
CA ASP A 5 5.15 -15.13 -0.05
C ASP A 5 4.74 -13.65 0.00
N ARG A 6 5.22 -12.86 -0.97
CA ARG A 6 4.91 -11.44 -1.07
C ARG A 6 3.71 -11.36 -2.00
N GLU A 7 2.53 -11.38 -1.39
CA GLU A 7 1.24 -11.18 -2.05
C GLU A 7 1.20 -9.85 -2.84
N PHE A 8 2.07 -8.90 -2.49
CA PHE A 8 2.26 -7.62 -3.19
C PHE A 8 3.71 -7.46 -3.66
N ASP A 9 3.88 -7.10 -4.93
CA ASP A 9 5.16 -6.69 -5.52
C ASP A 9 5.59 -5.32 -4.96
N ILE A 10 4.63 -4.41 -4.76
CA ILE A 10 4.89 -3.03 -4.33
C ILE A 10 3.86 -2.59 -3.28
N ILE A 11 4.34 -1.94 -2.22
CA ILE A 11 3.48 -1.34 -1.21
C ILE A 11 3.82 0.14 -1.10
N VAL A 12 2.84 1.01 -1.35
CA VAL A 12 3.02 2.46 -1.26
C VAL A 12 2.71 2.90 0.16
N TYR A 13 3.75 3.00 1.00
CA TYR A 13 3.60 3.52 2.36
C TYR A 13 3.42 5.04 2.37
N GLY A 14 2.47 5.52 3.17
CA GLY A 14 2.11 6.93 3.21
C GLY A 14 1.19 7.34 2.06
N ALA A 15 0.46 6.40 1.46
CA ALA A 15 -0.48 6.67 0.36
C ALA A 15 -1.59 7.66 0.73
N SER A 16 -1.88 7.87 2.02
CA SER A 16 -2.81 8.90 2.50
C SER A 16 -2.21 10.32 2.57
N GLY A 17 -0.89 10.47 2.36
CA GLY A 17 -0.20 11.76 2.32
C GLY A 17 -0.35 12.49 0.98
N PHE A 18 0.12 13.74 0.88
CA PHE A 18 0.03 14.50 -0.37
C PHE A 18 0.82 13.84 -1.52
N THR A 19 2.09 13.49 -1.28
CA THR A 19 2.92 12.83 -2.29
C THR A 19 2.51 11.38 -2.54
N GLY A 20 2.14 10.64 -1.48
CA GLY A 20 1.75 9.23 -1.60
C GLY A 20 0.48 9.03 -2.44
N ARG A 21 -0.44 10.00 -2.41
CA ARG A 21 -1.61 10.07 -3.28
C ARG A 21 -1.25 10.08 -4.76
N LEU A 22 -0.33 10.96 -5.16
CA LEU A 22 0.14 11.07 -6.54
C LEU A 22 0.82 9.78 -7.01
N VAL A 23 1.60 9.15 -6.12
CA VAL A 23 2.24 7.86 -6.41
C VAL A 23 1.21 6.76 -6.59
N ALA A 24 0.17 6.72 -5.75
CA ALA A 24 -0.91 5.72 -5.85
C ALA A 24 -1.72 5.89 -7.15
N GLU A 25 -2.05 7.14 -7.52
CA GLU A 25 -2.69 7.46 -8.79
C GLU A 25 -1.82 7.02 -9.98
N TYR A 26 -0.52 7.35 -9.95
CA TYR A 26 0.43 6.97 -10.99
C TYR A 26 0.57 5.45 -11.10
N MET A 27 0.62 4.74 -9.97
CA MET A 27 0.65 3.27 -9.95
C MET A 27 -0.62 2.67 -10.54
N GLN A 28 -1.80 3.19 -10.20
CA GLN A 28 -3.04 2.72 -10.79
C GLN A 28 -3.07 2.93 -12.31
N GLN A 29 -2.66 4.11 -12.78
CA GLN A 29 -2.69 4.46 -14.21
C GLN A 29 -1.68 3.66 -15.03
N GLN A 30 -0.46 3.47 -14.52
CA GLN A 30 0.62 2.79 -15.26
C GLN A 30 0.65 1.28 -15.04
N TYR A 31 0.34 0.83 -13.83
CA TYR A 31 0.64 -0.53 -13.37
C TYR A 31 -0.56 -1.27 -12.78
N GLY A 32 -1.74 -0.64 -12.68
CA GLY A 32 -2.91 -1.18 -11.98
C GLY A 32 -3.47 -2.52 -12.52
N ARG A 33 -2.94 -3.05 -13.62
CA ARG A 33 -3.25 -4.39 -14.16
C ARG A 33 -2.03 -5.29 -14.35
N SER A 34 -0.84 -4.78 -14.12
CA SER A 34 0.43 -5.46 -14.42
C SER A 34 1.26 -5.76 -13.18
N VAL A 35 0.99 -5.09 -12.07
CA VAL A 35 1.74 -5.22 -10.81
C VAL A 35 0.75 -5.40 -9.68
N ASN A 36 0.99 -6.36 -8.79
CA ASN A 36 0.21 -6.51 -7.58
C ASN A 36 0.72 -5.47 -6.57
N TRP A 37 -0.06 -4.43 -6.32
CA TRP A 37 0.33 -3.35 -5.42
C TRP A 37 -0.73 -3.04 -4.38
N ALA A 38 -0.31 -2.50 -3.24
CA ALA A 38 -1.19 -2.12 -2.15
C ALA A 38 -0.88 -0.71 -1.64
N MET A 39 -1.89 -0.03 -1.09
CA MET A 39 -1.76 1.27 -0.45
C MET A 39 -1.61 1.08 1.05
N ALA A 40 -0.49 1.53 1.63
CA ALA A 40 -0.25 1.43 3.05
C ALA A 40 -0.25 2.79 3.76
N GLY A 41 -0.74 2.82 5.01
CA GLY A 41 -0.76 4.02 5.82
C GLY A 41 -1.35 3.81 7.21
N ARG A 42 -1.32 4.86 8.03
CA ARG A 42 -1.74 4.78 9.44
C ARG A 42 -3.26 4.73 9.65
N SER A 43 -4.06 5.05 8.64
CA SER A 43 -5.51 5.17 8.78
C SER A 43 -6.20 4.58 7.55
N ALA A 44 -6.82 3.41 7.70
CA ALA A 44 -7.58 2.75 6.66
C ALA A 44 -8.70 3.64 6.09
N GLU A 45 -9.39 4.40 6.94
CA GLU A 45 -10.45 5.32 6.52
C GLU A 45 -9.93 6.41 5.57
N LYS A 46 -8.78 7.02 5.89
CA LYS A 46 -8.14 8.01 5.00
C LYS A 46 -7.67 7.37 3.72
N LEU A 47 -7.12 6.15 3.77
CA LEU A 47 -6.70 5.44 2.57
C LEU A 47 -7.88 5.14 1.65
N ALA A 48 -9.02 4.70 2.20
CA ALA A 48 -10.22 4.45 1.43
C ALA A 48 -10.79 5.73 0.81
N GLN A 49 -10.80 6.83 1.56
CA GLN A 49 -11.23 8.13 1.07
C GLN A 49 -10.33 8.61 -0.08
N VAL A 50 -9.01 8.50 0.09
CA VAL A 50 -8.04 8.83 -0.96
C VAL A 50 -8.22 7.94 -2.19
N ARG A 51 -8.43 6.64 -2.01
CA ARG A 51 -8.65 5.70 -3.11
C ARG A 51 -9.85 6.13 -3.95
N ASP A 52 -10.95 6.49 -3.29
CA ASP A 52 -12.17 6.97 -3.93
C ASP A 52 -11.94 8.32 -4.63
N GLU A 53 -11.31 9.29 -3.95
CA GLU A 53 -10.99 10.61 -4.50
C GLU A 53 -10.09 10.54 -5.75
N MET A 54 -9.14 9.61 -5.77
CA MET A 54 -8.16 9.42 -6.85
C MET A 54 -8.66 8.50 -7.97
N GLY A 55 -9.87 7.94 -7.85
CA GLY A 55 -10.42 6.98 -8.81
C GLY A 55 -9.61 5.68 -8.90
N ILE A 56 -8.94 5.30 -7.81
CA ILE A 56 -8.19 4.05 -7.70
C ILE A 56 -9.19 2.90 -7.53
N ASP A 57 -8.91 1.75 -8.14
CA ASP A 57 -9.84 0.63 -8.14
C ASP A 57 -10.12 0.15 -6.71
N ALA A 58 -11.39 -0.11 -6.39
CA ALA A 58 -11.80 -0.55 -5.07
C ALA A 58 -11.24 -1.94 -4.70
N ALA A 59 -10.79 -2.73 -5.68
CA ALA A 59 -10.06 -3.97 -5.49
C ALA A 59 -8.61 -3.74 -5.01
N THR A 60 -8.10 -2.50 -5.06
CA THR A 60 -6.77 -2.17 -4.57
C THR A 60 -6.72 -2.40 -3.04
N PRO A 61 -5.84 -3.30 -2.57
CA PRO A 61 -5.71 -3.61 -1.16
C PRO A 61 -5.21 -2.42 -0.35
N LEU A 62 -5.82 -2.20 0.82
CA LEU A 62 -5.45 -1.17 1.77
C LEU A 62 -4.81 -1.82 3.00
N VAL A 63 -3.56 -1.49 3.27
CA VAL A 63 -2.79 -2.03 4.39
C VAL A 63 -2.67 -0.94 5.47
N THR A 64 -3.11 -1.26 6.68
CA THR A 64 -2.86 -0.35 7.81
C THR A 64 -1.50 -0.69 8.39
N ALA A 65 -0.53 0.20 8.19
CA ALA A 65 0.82 0.00 8.69
C ALA A 65 1.13 1.08 9.74
N ASN A 66 1.39 0.64 10.97
CA ASN A 66 1.77 1.49 12.09
C ASN A 66 3.29 1.50 12.20
N ALA A 67 3.93 2.58 11.75
CA ALA A 67 5.39 2.77 11.88
C ALA A 67 5.92 2.86 13.33
N ASP A 68 5.06 2.73 14.34
CA ASP A 68 5.45 2.71 15.76
C ASP A 68 5.80 1.30 16.26
N SER A 69 5.42 0.25 15.51
CA SER A 69 5.94 -1.09 15.76
C SER A 69 7.08 -1.36 14.80
N ALA A 70 8.31 -1.35 15.33
CA ALA A 70 9.48 -1.92 14.67
C ALA A 70 9.33 -3.44 14.38
N ASP A 71 8.24 -4.05 14.85
CA ASP A 71 7.91 -5.47 14.74
C ASP A 71 7.37 -5.87 13.35
N ASP A 72 6.64 -4.99 12.65
CA ASP A 72 5.97 -5.33 11.37
C ASP A 72 6.92 -5.37 10.16
N MET A 73 8.16 -4.90 10.31
CA MET A 73 9.18 -4.91 9.24
C MET A 73 10.22 -6.01 9.39
N ALA A 74 10.19 -6.77 10.48
CA ALA A 74 11.14 -7.83 10.77
C ALA A 74 10.47 -9.20 10.60
N GLY A 75 10.56 -9.75 9.40
CA GLY A 75 10.56 -11.20 9.28
C GLY A 75 11.69 -11.79 10.11
N GLY A 76 11.35 -12.42 11.24
CA GLY A 76 12.12 -13.48 11.89
C GLY A 76 13.00 -13.08 13.08
N GLY A 77 12.86 -13.84 14.17
CA GLY A 77 13.91 -14.00 15.17
C GLY A 77 13.43 -14.13 16.61
N GLY A 78 12.91 -15.31 16.97
CA GLY A 78 12.61 -15.72 18.34
C GLY A 78 12.18 -17.17 18.40
#